data_AF-A0A1C5CZV1-F1
#
_entry.id   AF-A0A1C5CZV1-F1
#
_cell.length_a   1.000
_cell.length_b   1.000
_cell.length_c   1.000
_cell.angle_alpha   90.00
_cell.angle_beta   90.00
_cell.angle_gamma   90.00
#
_symmetry.space_group_name_H-M   'P 1'
#
loop_
_entity.id
_entity.type
_entity.pdbx_description
1 polymer ?
#
loop_
_entity_poly.entity_id
_entity_poly.type
_entity_poly.pdbx_seq_one_letter_code
_entity_poly.pdbx_strand_id
1 'polypeptide(L)'
;MFSGHGGVLTEEVGVLSGDLTVHTTWADDTAQVTVQYTGAIDWFTMSGSPVPCCSEDDSRRLHEAVVESVREGAAATVPRPPPQKPEQPTGSAQE
;
A
#
# COMPACT_ATOMS: atom_id res chain seq x y z
N MET A 1 16.94 11.66 -13.32
CA MET A 1 15.76 10.89 -13.74
C MET A 1 16.13 9.43 -13.62
N PHE A 2 15.63 8.75 -12.58
CA PHE A 2 15.92 7.33 -12.37
C PHE A 2 14.63 6.58 -12.70
N SER A 3 14.54 6.08 -13.94
CA SER A 3 13.49 5.14 -14.33
C SER A 3 13.88 3.78 -13.77
N GLY A 4 13.51 3.52 -12.51
CA GLY A 4 13.73 2.23 -11.87
C GLY A 4 13.09 1.15 -12.74
N HIS A 5 13.86 0.13 -13.11
CA HIS A 5 13.41 -1.04 -13.90
C HIS A 5 12.52 -1.97 -13.06
N GLY A 6 11.59 -1.34 -12.35
CA GLY A 6 11.04 -1.84 -11.13
C GLY A 6 9.54 -1.90 -11.14
N GLY A 7 9.00 -3.04 -11.56
CA GLY A 7 7.56 -3.17 -11.74
C GLY A 7 6.79 -3.10 -10.42
N VAL A 8 5.61 -2.50 -10.43
CA VAL A 8 4.57 -2.54 -9.39
C VAL A 8 3.42 -3.40 -9.92
N LEU A 9 3.01 -4.42 -9.17
CA LEU A 9 1.83 -5.20 -9.55
C LEU A 9 0.56 -4.46 -9.12
N THR A 10 -0.36 -4.32 -10.05
CA THR A 10 -1.68 -3.72 -9.87
C THR A 10 -2.77 -4.70 -10.25
N GLU A 11 -3.95 -4.54 -9.64
CA GLU A 11 -5.09 -5.43 -9.89
C GLU A 11 -5.69 -5.25 -11.28
N GLU A 12 -5.65 -4.02 -11.82
CA GLU A 12 -6.32 -3.69 -13.07
C GLU A 12 -5.47 -3.99 -14.31
N VAL A 13 -4.21 -3.51 -14.31
CA VAL A 13 -3.34 -3.51 -15.50
C VAL A 13 -2.13 -4.45 -15.35
N GLY A 14 -2.00 -5.12 -14.21
CA GLY A 14 -0.88 -6.02 -13.93
C GLY A 14 0.39 -5.24 -13.56
N VAL A 15 1.54 -5.63 -14.12
CA VAL A 15 2.83 -5.05 -13.75
C VAL A 15 3.06 -3.72 -14.48
N LEU A 16 3.03 -2.62 -13.73
CA LEU A 16 3.39 -1.27 -14.16
C LEU A 16 4.87 -1.03 -13.93
N SER A 17 5.64 -0.56 -14.92
CA SER A 17 7.08 -0.29 -14.75
C SER A 17 7.45 1.08 -15.30
N GLY A 18 8.41 1.75 -14.67
CA GLY A 18 8.92 3.05 -15.10
C GLY A 18 8.81 4.10 -14.00
N ASP A 19 8.52 5.35 -14.38
CA ASP A 19 8.35 6.46 -13.44
C ASP A 19 6.91 6.46 -12.93
N LEU A 20 6.73 6.03 -11.68
CA LEU A 20 5.43 5.88 -11.03
C LEU A 20 5.38 6.77 -9.78
N THR A 21 4.24 7.44 -9.60
CA THR A 21 3.90 8.16 -8.38
C THR A 21 3.05 7.25 -7.49
N VAL A 22 3.47 7.07 -6.24
CA VAL A 22 2.74 6.31 -5.22
C VAL A 22 1.89 7.27 -4.39
N HIS A 23 0.62 6.94 -4.20
CA HIS A 23 -0.29 7.66 -3.32
C HIS A 23 -0.92 6.66 -2.35
N THR A 24 -0.80 6.96 -1.06
CA THR A 24 -1.41 6.19 0.01
C THR A 24 -2.50 7.03 0.66
N THR A 25 -3.74 6.56 0.58
CA THR A 25 -4.91 7.17 1.21
C THR A 25 -5.32 6.30 2.37
N TRP A 26 -5.31 6.83 3.59
CA TRP A 26 -5.79 6.12 4.78
C TRP A 26 -7.19 6.61 5.16
N ALA A 27 -8.15 5.69 5.24
CA ALA A 27 -9.52 5.94 5.60
C ALA A 27 -10.13 4.70 6.26
N ASP A 28 -10.99 4.90 7.26
CA ASP A 28 -11.76 3.82 7.90
C ASP A 28 -10.88 2.65 8.39
N ASP A 29 -9.76 2.97 9.06
CA ASP A 29 -8.79 1.98 9.55
C ASP A 29 -8.15 1.11 8.44
N THR A 30 -8.20 1.58 7.19
CA THR A 30 -7.60 0.90 6.04
C THR A 30 -6.76 1.86 5.20
N ALA A 31 -5.62 1.39 4.72
CA ALA A 31 -4.77 2.11 3.80
C ALA A 31 -4.99 1.57 2.38
N GLN A 32 -5.41 2.46 1.50
CA GLN A 32 -5.51 2.21 0.07
C GLN A 32 -4.29 2.77 -0.63
N VAL A 33 -3.55 1.90 -1.33
CA VAL A 33 -2.36 2.27 -2.09
C VAL A 33 -2.72 2.29 -3.57
N THR A 34 -2.61 3.45 -4.19
CA THR A 34 -2.75 3.64 -5.62
C THR A 34 -1.45 4.14 -6.22
N VAL A 35 -1.22 3.77 -7.47
CA VAL A 35 -0.04 4.17 -8.25
C VAL A 35 -0.49 4.76 -9.56
N GLN A 36 0.25 5.75 -10.03
CA GLN A 36 -0.05 6.47 -11.27
C GLN A 36 1.24 6.61 -12.07
N TYR A 37 1.17 6.48 -13.39
CA TYR A 37 2.27 6.89 -14.25
C TYR A 37 2.54 8.38 -14.11
N THR A 38 3.79 8.78 -13.98
CA THR A 38 4.15 10.20 -13.91
C THR A 38 3.63 10.95 -15.15
N GLY A 39 2.67 11.86 -14.93
CA GLY A 39 2.00 12.63 -15.99
C GLY A 39 0.69 12.04 -16.52
N ALA A 40 0.26 10.88 -16.04
CA ALA A 40 -1.08 10.34 -16.30
C ALA A 40 -2.11 10.96 -15.35
N ILE A 41 -3.40 10.78 -15.68
CA ILE A 41 -4.54 11.20 -14.82
C ILE A 41 -5.10 9.98 -14.08
N ASP A 42 -4.82 8.78 -14.58
CA ASP A 42 -5.36 7.53 -14.09
C ASP A 42 -4.58 7.02 -12.86
N TRP A 43 -5.31 6.42 -11.93
CA TRP A 43 -4.79 5.89 -10.67
C TRP A 43 -5.13 4.41 -10.58
N PHE A 44 -4.12 3.57 -10.56
CA PHE A 44 -4.26 2.12 -10.51
C PHE A 44 -4.10 1.62 -9.09
N THR A 45 -4.98 0.72 -8.65
CA THR A 45 -4.88 0.12 -7.32
C THR A 45 -3.76 -0.92 -7.31
N MET A 46 -2.84 -0.76 -6.35
CA MET A 46 -1.73 -1.68 -6.17
C MET A 46 -2.24 -3.02 -5.62
N SER A 47 -1.73 -4.15 -6.14
CA SER A 47 -2.17 -5.48 -5.72
C SER A 47 -1.93 -5.72 -4.24
N GLY A 48 -2.98 -6.17 -3.55
CA GLY A 48 -3.00 -6.34 -2.09
C GLY A 48 -3.62 -5.19 -1.31
N SER A 49 -4.04 -4.09 -1.97
CA SER A 49 -4.89 -3.05 -1.36
C SER A 49 -6.38 -3.37 -1.48
N PRO A 50 -7.21 -2.90 -0.52
CA PRO A 50 -6.85 -2.13 0.67
C PRO A 50 -6.25 -2.99 1.80
N VAL A 51 -5.38 -2.39 2.62
CA VAL A 51 -4.71 -3.04 3.76
C VAL A 51 -5.29 -2.52 5.07
N PRO A 52 -5.62 -3.38 6.05
CA PRO A 52 -6.03 -2.93 7.38
C PRO A 52 -4.86 -2.25 8.11
N CYS A 53 -5.06 -1.00 8.52
CA CYS A 53 -4.10 -0.17 9.24
C CYS A 53 -4.79 0.52 10.42
N CYS A 54 -4.50 0.02 11.63
CA CYS A 54 -5.10 0.49 12.88
C CYS A 54 -4.64 1.87 13.36
N SER A 55 -3.69 2.50 12.67
CA SER A 55 -3.13 3.79 13.06
C SER A 55 -2.50 4.53 11.88
N GLU A 56 -2.46 5.86 11.97
CA GLU A 56 -1.79 6.72 10.99
C GLU A 56 -0.28 6.40 10.87
N ASP A 57 0.38 6.04 11.97
CA ASP A 57 1.79 5.63 11.96
C ASP A 57 2.00 4.34 11.14
N ASP A 58 1.06 3.40 11.25
CA ASP A 58 1.06 2.14 10.49
C ASP A 58 0.88 2.41 8.98
N SER A 59 -0.03 3.33 8.63
CA SER A 59 -0.21 3.80 7.25
C SER A 59 1.07 4.47 6.70
N ARG A 60 1.77 5.26 7.52
CA ARG A 60 3.03 5.91 7.13
C ARG A 60 4.15 4.90 6.90
N ARG A 61 4.28 3.92 7.80
CA ARG A 61 5.22 2.79 7.66
C ARG A 61 4.93 1.98 6.40
N LEU A 62 3.65 1.71 6.14
CA LEU A 62 3.20 1.04 4.93
C LEU A 62 3.59 1.85 3.68
N HIS A 63 3.34 3.16 3.69
CA HIS A 63 3.72 4.05 2.60
C HIS A 63 5.23 4.00 2.32
N GLU A 64 6.06 4.12 3.36
CA GLU A 64 7.52 4.04 3.23
C GLU A 64 7.96 2.67 2.66
N ALA A 65 7.43 1.57 3.20
CA ALA A 65 7.74 0.22 2.72
C ALA A 65 7.31 -0.01 1.26
N VAL A 66 6.15 0.54 0.85
CA VAL A 66 5.71 0.53 -0.55
C VAL A 66 6.69 1.30 -1.42
N VAL A 67 7.07 2.52 -1.03
CA VAL A 67 8.00 3.36 -1.81
C VAL A 67 9.37 2.69 -1.95
N GLU A 68 9.86 2.04 -0.89
CA GLU A 68 11.09 1.24 -0.94
C GLU A 68 10.94 0.04 -1.88
N SER A 69 9.84 -0.71 -1.78
CA SER A 69 9.58 -1.85 -2.66
C SER A 69 9.50 -1.44 -4.14
N VAL A 70 8.84 -0.32 -4.44
CA VAL A 70 8.76 0.27 -5.78
C VAL A 70 10.16 0.66 -6.28
N ARG A 71 11.01 1.20 -5.40
CA ARG A 71 12.42 1.51 -5.73
C ARG A 71 13.25 0.26 -5.99
N GLU A 72 13.05 -0.82 -5.24
CA GLU A 72 13.76 -2.09 -5.43
C GLU A 72 13.37 -2.78 -6.73
N GLY A 73 12.10 -2.71 -7.10
CA GLY A 73 11.67 -2.98 -8.47
C GLY A 73 11.42 -4.44 -8.87
N ALA A 74 11.06 -5.29 -7.91
CA ALA A 74 10.84 -6.72 -8.18
C ALA A 74 9.35 -7.11 -8.18
N ALA A 75 8.52 -6.44 -9.00
CA ALA A 75 7.06 -6.63 -8.98
C ALA A 75 6.47 -6.34 -7.58
N ALA A 76 6.79 -5.16 -7.05
CA ALA A 76 6.36 -4.74 -5.73
C ALA A 76 4.83 -4.86 -5.62
N THR A 77 4.38 -5.66 -4.65
CA THR A 77 3.00 -5.66 -4.18
C THR A 77 2.92 -4.88 -2.89
N VAL A 78 1.72 -4.58 -2.41
CA VAL A 78 1.59 -3.95 -1.10
C VAL A 78 2.14 -4.92 -0.04
N PRO A 79 3.17 -4.53 0.73
CA PRO A 79 3.73 -5.39 1.75
C PRO A 79 2.66 -5.55 2.82
N ARG A 80 2.12 -6.76 2.95
CA ARG A 80 1.10 -7.05 3.96
C ARG A 80 1.78 -6.95 5.33
N PRO A 81 1.41 -5.99 6.20
CA PRO A 81 1.85 -6.05 7.58
C PRO A 81 1.39 -7.39 8.17
N PRO A 82 2.17 -8.01 9.08
CA PRO A 82 1.75 -9.26 9.70
C PRO A 82 0.33 -9.08 10.23
N PRO A 83 -0.57 -10.08 10.06
CA PRO A 83 -1.95 -9.93 10.50
C PRO A 83 -1.95 -9.54 11.98
N GLN A 84 -2.31 -8.28 12.26
CA GLN A 84 -2.56 -7.85 13.62
C GLN A 84 -3.74 -8.70 14.07
N LYS A 85 -3.47 -9.56 15.05
CA LYS A 85 -4.47 -10.42 15.68
C LYS A 85 -5.62 -9.48 16.09
N PRO A 86 -6.88 -9.73 15.69
CA PRO A 86 -7.98 -8.90 16.17
C PRO A 86 -7.90 -8.94 17.68
N GLU A 87 -7.65 -7.78 18.29
CA GLU A 87 -7.71 -7.63 19.74
C GLU A 87 -9.11 -8.08 20.13
N GLN A 88 -9.17 -9.20 20.83
CA GLN A 88 -10.41 -9.79 21.28
C GLN A 88 -11.13 -8.71 22.09
N PRO A 89 -12.42 -8.41 21.84
CA PRO A 89 -13.16 -7.47 22.67
C PRO A 89 -13.16 -8.05 24.08
N THR A 90 -12.33 -7.49 24.96
CA THR A 90 -12.38 -7.82 26.37
C THR A 90 -13.62 -7.11 26.89
N GLY A 91 -14.76 -7.79 26.75
CA GLY A 91 -15.95 -7.50 27.51
C GLY A 91 -15.66 -7.77 28.98
N SER A 92 -15.02 -6.82 29.65
CA SER A 92 -15.02 -6.77 31.11
C SER A 92 -16.34 -6.16 31.54
N ALA A 93 -17.31 -7.04 31.77
CA ALA A 93 -18.37 -6.75 32.72
C ALA A 93 -17.71 -6.43 34.07
N GLN A 94 -17.91 -5.22 34.57
CA GLN A 94 -17.70 -4.90 35.98
C GLN A 94 -18.93 -4.13 36.47
N GLU A 95 -19.88 -4.95 36.91
CA GLU A 95 -20.76 -4.86 38.10
C GLU A 95 -20.96 -3.50 38.78
#